data_AF-A0A6S6T2G2-F1
#
_entry.id   AF-A0A6S6T2G2-F1
#
_cell.length_a   1.000
_cell.length_b   1.000
_cell.length_c   1.000
_cell.angle_alpha   90.00
_cell.angle_beta   90.00
_cell.angle_gamma   90.00
#
_symmetry.space_group_name_H-M   'P 1'
#
loop_
_entity.id
_entity.type
_entity.pdbx_description
1 polymer ?
#
loop_
_entity_poly.entity_id
_entity_poly.type
_entity_poly.pdbx_seq_one_letter_code
_entity_poly.pdbx_strand_id
1 'polypeptide(L)' 'KGDDMNSIKKTYRSLVRQYHPDIIESQNKDESYMEEATLKTQKINQAYQLIKKTKS' A
#
# COMPACT_ATOMS: atom_id res chain seq x y z
N LYS A 1 17.60 12.21 7.83
CA LYS A 1 17.18 11.13 8.76
C LYS A 1 16.19 10.26 8.01
N GLY A 2 16.44 8.95 7.89
CA GLY A 2 15.47 8.03 7.30
C GLY A 2 14.56 7.46 8.38
N ASP A 3 13.32 7.13 8.03
CA ASP A 3 12.36 6.52 8.94
C ASP A 3 12.86 5.16 9.46
N ASP A 4 12.51 4.84 10.71
CA ASP A 4 12.72 3.52 11.29
C ASP A 4 11.72 2.50 10.73
N MET A 5 12.00 1.21 10.93
CA MET A 5 11.15 0.14 10.40
C MET A 5 9.74 0.13 10.99
N ASN A 6 9.54 0.70 12.18
CA ASN A 6 8.21 0.78 12.81
C ASN A 6 7.34 1.84 12.12
N SER A 7 7.93 2.99 11.82
CA SER A 7 7.32 4.09 11.08
C SER A 7 7.00 3.66 9.65
N ILE A 8 7.94 2.97 8.98
CA ILE A 8 7.74 2.40 7.65
C ILE A 8 6.57 1.39 7.66
N LYS A 9 6.53 0.46 8.63
CA LYS A 9 5.42 -0.50 8.78
C LYS A 9 4.08 0.19 9.02
N LYS A 10 4.06 1.28 9.79
CA LYS A 10 2.83 2.05 10.06
C LYS A 10 2.29 2.68 8.78
N THR A 11 3.15 3.36 8.02
CA THR A 11 2.79 3.98 6.74
C THR A 11 2.35 2.93 5.72
N TYR A 12 3.08 1.82 5.61
CA TYR A 12 2.73 0.69 4.75
C TYR A 12 1.30 0.17 5.02
N ARG A 13 0.96 -0.11 6.29
CA ARG A 13 -0.39 -0.58 6.66
C ARG A 13 -1.47 0.45 6.34
N SER A 14 -1.20 1.74 6.56
CA SER A 14 -2.13 2.81 6.23
C SER A 14 -2.44 2.85 4.73
N LEU A 15 -1.39 2.77 3.90
CA LEU A 15 -1.52 2.81 2.45
C LEU A 15 -2.23 1.56 1.91
N VAL A 16 -1.88 0.37 2.38
CA VAL A 16 -2.58 -0.87 1.96
C VAL A 16 -4.05 -0.81 2.32
N ARG A 17 -4.41 -0.34 3.52
CA ARG A 17 -5.81 -0.18 3.92
C ARG A 17 -6.54 0.84 3.03
N GLN A 18 -5.89 1.95 2.67
CA GLN A 18 -6.49 2.97 1.82
C GLN A 18 -6.84 2.44 0.42
N TYR A 19 -6.02 1.54 -0.12
CA TYR A 19 -6.15 1.03 -1.50
C TYR A 19 -6.58 -0.45 -1.58
N HIS A 20 -7.07 -1.02 -0.47
CA HIS A 20 -7.48 -2.42 -0.46
C HIS A 20 -8.74 -2.63 -1.31
N PRO A 21 -8.79 -3.65 -2.18
CA PRO A 21 -9.97 -3.94 -3.01
C PRO A 21 -11.26 -3.98 -2.20
N ASP A 22 -11.31 -4.74 -1.09
CA ASP A 22 -12.50 -4.84 -0.22
C ASP A 22 -13.00 -3.48 0.31
N ILE A 23 -12.09 -2.54 0.58
CA ILE A 23 -12.46 -1.20 1.09
C ILE A 23 -13.02 -0.34 -0.04
N ILE A 24 -12.51 -0.51 -1.26
CA ILE A 24 -12.91 0.30 -2.41
C ILE A 24 -14.19 -0.25 -3.05
N GLU A 25 -14.34 -1.57 -3.10
CA GLU A 25 -15.54 -2.23 -3.58
C GLU A 25 -16.79 -1.72 -2.82
N SER A 26 -16.65 -1.47 -1.52
CA SER A 26 -17.70 -0.87 -0.69
C SER A 26 -18.03 0.61 -1.00
N GLN A 27 -17.22 1.31 -1.80
CA GLN A 27 -17.35 2.75 -2.08
C GLN A 27 -18.05 3.08 -3.40
N ASN A 28 -18.63 2.09 -4.11
CA ASN A 28 -19.29 2.28 -5.41
C ASN A 28 -18.41 3.08 -6.41
N LYS A 29 -17.12 2.75 -6.45
CA LYS A 29 -16.17 3.35 -7.39
C LYS A 29 -16.28 2.70 -8.76
N ASP A 30 -15.85 3.43 -9.77
CA ASP A 30 -15.76 2.95 -11.13
C ASP A 30 -14.61 1.96 -11.33
N GLU A 31 -14.71 1.15 -12.37
CA GLU A 31 -13.75 0.08 -12.69
C GLU A 31 -12.32 0.60 -12.86
N SER A 32 -12.16 1.78 -13.49
CA SER A 32 -10.84 2.40 -13.66
C SER A 32 -10.18 2.72 -12.32
N TYR A 33 -10.94 3.21 -11.35
CA TYR A 33 -10.43 3.45 -10.00
C TYR A 33 -10.05 2.14 -9.29
N MET A 34 -10.82 1.06 -9.48
CA MET A 34 -10.51 -0.26 -8.91
C MET A 34 -9.17 -0.81 -9.43
N GLU A 35 -8.93 -0.69 -10.73
CA GLU A 35 -7.67 -1.10 -11.36
C GLU A 35 -6.50 -0.26 -10.84
N GLU A 36 -6.64 1.06 -10.81
CA GLU A 36 -5.61 1.95 -10.31
C GLU A 36 -5.23 1.65 -8.86
N ALA A 37 -6.22 1.41 -8.01
CA ALA A 37 -5.99 1.09 -6.61
C ALA A 37 -5.33 -0.27 -6.42
N THR A 38 -5.72 -1.26 -7.20
CA THR A 38 -5.07 -2.58 -7.21
C THR A 38 -3.59 -2.44 -7.59
N LEU A 39 -3.30 -1.69 -8.65
CA LEU A 39 -1.92 -1.39 -9.08
C LEU A 39 -1.13 -0.62 -8.01
N LYS A 40 -1.75 0.35 -7.32
CA LYS A 40 -1.12 1.07 -6.22
C LYS A 40 -0.78 0.13 -5.06
N THR A 41 -1.69 -0.75 -4.66
CA THR A 41 -1.46 -1.73 -3.58
C THR A 41 -0.28 -2.66 -3.91
N GLN A 42 -0.19 -3.14 -5.15
CA GLN A 42 0.94 -3.95 -5.60
C GLN A 42 2.28 -3.19 -5.51
N LYS A 43 2.33 -1.94 -5.98
CA LYS A 43 3.52 -1.08 -5.89
C LYS A 43 3.94 -0.83 -4.44
N ILE A 44 2.98 -0.57 -3.55
CA ILE A 44 3.21 -0.38 -2.11
C ILE A 44 3.85 -1.64 -1.50
N ASN A 45 3.32 -2.82 -1.83
CA ASN A 45 3.86 -4.10 -1.37
C ASN A 45 5.31 -4.30 -1.86
N GLN A 46 5.57 -4.07 -3.14
CA GLN A 46 6.91 -4.19 -3.72
C GLN A 46 7.92 -3.23 -3.05
N ALA A 47 7.56 -1.96 -2.90
CA ALA A 47 8.39 -0.96 -2.26
C ALA A 47 8.71 -1.34 -0.81
N TYR A 48 7.72 -1.80 -0.04
CA TYR A 48 7.93 -2.25 1.33
C TYR A 48 8.89 -3.45 1.41
N GLN A 49 8.79 -4.42 0.51
CA GLN A 49 9.70 -5.56 0.49
C GLN A 49 11.14 -5.15 0.17
N LEU A 50 11.34 -4.22 -0.77
CA LEU A 50 12.67 -3.68 -1.08
C LEU A 50 13.27 -2.98 0.15
N ILE A 51 12.51 -2.08 0.77
CA ILE A 51 12.95 -1.36 1.97
C ILE A 51 13.30 -2.34 3.09
N LYS A 52 12.43 -3.33 3.34
CA LYS A 52 12.64 -4.38 4.34
C LYS A 52 13.96 -5.10 4.08
N LYS A 53 14.24 -5.52 2.84
CA LYS A 53 15.51 -6.15 2.46
C LYS A 53 16.73 -5.25 2.70
N THR A 54 16.65 -3.96 2.38
CA THR A 54 17.78 -3.03 2.59
C THR A 54 18.05 -2.67 4.06
N LYS A 55 17.05 -2.87 4.93
CA LYS A 55 17.12 -2.56 6.37
C LYS A 55 17.18 -3.83 7.24
N SER A 56 17.30 -5.02 6.63
CA SER A 56 17.49 -6.30 7.32
C SER A 56 18.96 -6.59 7.53
#